data_AF-A0A6L9QS46-F1
#
_entry.id   AF-A0A6L9QS46-F1
#
_cell.length_a   1.000
_cell.length_b   1.000
_cell.length_c   1.000
_cell.angle_alpha   90.00
_cell.angle_beta   90.00
_cell.angle_gamma   90.00
#
_symmetry.space_group_name_H-M   'P 1'
#
loop_
_entity.id
_entity.type
_entity.pdbx_description
1 polymer ?
#
loop_
_entity_poly.entity_id
_entity_poly.type
_entity_poly.pdbx_seq_one_letter_code
_entity_poly.pdbx_strand_id
1 'polypeptide(L)'
;MTSPTDRTAPTGQTAPLVPGDLFARHQTIAGLRALADFLEANPGVPVDEYGERYHVFTRDSDASSVALVDQTAELLGVEVTDDRPTGGHYTATKRFGRITYAIVHIPERNQRQALARDSYCRNIVLDTDHDQDENGGEDAGRAA
;
A
#
# COMPACT_ATOMS: atom_id res chain seq x y z
N MET A 1 4.22 -10.22 59.39
CA MET A 1 2.95 -10.46 58.66
C MET A 1 3.24 -10.25 57.18
N THR A 2 2.92 -11.27 56.41
CA THR A 2 3.23 -11.58 55.01
C THR A 2 2.93 -10.47 54.01
N SER A 3 3.89 -10.20 53.13
CA SER A 3 3.66 -9.56 51.82
C SER A 3 2.77 -10.44 50.94
N PRO A 4 1.84 -9.84 50.21
CA PRO A 4 1.52 -10.23 48.83
C PRO A 4 1.67 -8.95 47.95
N THR A 5 1.98 -8.98 46.66
CA THR A 5 1.44 -9.85 45.63
C THR A 5 2.37 -9.74 44.42
N ASP A 6 2.83 -10.90 43.97
CA ASP A 6 3.38 -11.14 42.64
C ASP A 6 2.29 -10.92 41.57
N ARG A 7 2.72 -10.81 40.30
CA ARG A 7 1.94 -10.73 39.04
C ARG A 7 1.82 -9.33 38.42
N THR A 8 2.93 -8.87 37.85
CA THR A 8 2.87 -8.08 36.61
C THR A 8 2.75 -9.08 35.45
N ALA A 9 1.55 -9.24 34.90
CA ALA A 9 1.32 -10.00 33.69
C ALA A 9 1.80 -9.18 32.48
N PRO A 10 2.55 -9.76 31.52
CA PRO A 10 2.80 -9.10 30.25
C PRO A 10 1.56 -9.30 29.37
N THR A 11 0.78 -8.26 29.14
CA THR A 11 -0.29 -8.29 28.13
C THR A 11 0.32 -8.19 26.74
N GLY A 12 0.81 -9.31 26.23
CA GLY A 12 0.78 -9.61 24.81
C GLY A 12 -0.68 -9.80 24.39
N GLN A 13 -1.44 -8.71 24.35
CA GLN A 13 -2.83 -8.74 23.92
C GLN A 13 -2.87 -8.78 22.39
N THR A 14 -2.78 -10.00 21.86
CA THR A 14 -3.35 -10.33 20.55
C THR A 14 -4.79 -9.81 20.56
N ALA A 15 -5.08 -8.83 19.69
CA ALA A 15 -6.43 -8.33 19.52
C ALA A 15 -7.40 -9.52 19.34
N PRO A 16 -8.62 -9.46 19.92
CA PRO A 16 -9.57 -10.55 19.79
C PRO A 16 -9.85 -10.82 18.31
N LEU A 17 -9.70 -12.08 17.89
CA LEU A 17 -9.94 -12.52 16.52
C LEU A 17 -11.38 -12.13 16.12
N VAL A 18 -11.51 -11.18 15.21
CA VAL A 18 -12.81 -10.75 14.69
C VAL A 18 -13.31 -11.82 13.70
N PRO A 19 -14.56 -12.31 13.80
CA PRO A 19 -15.08 -13.33 12.89
C PRO A 19 -14.94 -12.99 11.40
N GLY A 20 -15.05 -11.70 11.04
CA GLY A 20 -14.82 -11.21 9.68
C GLY A 20 -13.38 -11.47 9.19
N ASP A 21 -12.39 -11.27 10.07
CA ASP A 21 -10.98 -11.52 9.75
C ASP A 21 -10.71 -13.02 9.55
N LEU A 22 -11.38 -13.87 10.34
CA LEU A 22 -11.27 -15.33 10.18
C LEU A 22 -11.87 -15.80 8.84
N PHE A 23 -12.99 -15.22 8.43
CA PHE A 23 -13.59 -15.51 7.12
C PHE A 23 -12.70 -15.02 5.98
N ALA A 24 -12.20 -13.79 6.03
CA ALA A 24 -11.27 -13.24 5.04
C ALA A 24 -9.99 -14.07 4.94
N ARG A 25 -9.44 -14.49 6.08
CA ARG A 25 -8.28 -15.39 6.14
C ARG A 25 -8.58 -16.73 5.48
N HIS A 26 -9.73 -17.34 5.76
CA HIS A 26 -10.13 -18.60 5.15
C HIS A 26 -10.24 -18.49 3.62
N GLN A 27 -10.92 -17.47 3.12
CA GLN A 27 -11.07 -17.21 1.68
C GLN A 27 -9.72 -16.98 0.99
N THR A 28 -8.83 -16.20 1.62
CA THR A 28 -7.48 -15.96 1.09
C THR A 28 -6.68 -17.25 0.97
N ILE A 29 -6.69 -18.09 2.01
CA ILE A 29 -5.97 -19.37 2.01
C ILE A 29 -6.56 -20.31 0.94
N ALA A 30 -7.89 -20.38 0.82
CA ALA A 30 -8.55 -21.22 -0.16
C ALA A 30 -8.20 -20.80 -1.60
N GLY A 31 -8.26 -19.50 -1.89
CA GLY A 31 -7.90 -18.95 -3.21
C GLY A 31 -6.43 -19.19 -3.58
N LEU A 32 -5.50 -18.98 -2.66
CA LEU A 32 -4.07 -19.21 -2.90
C LEU A 32 -3.76 -20.68 -3.19
N ARG A 33 -4.43 -21.61 -2.51
CA ARG A 33 -4.30 -23.06 -2.79
C ARG A 33 -4.87 -23.41 -4.16
N ALA A 34 -6.07 -22.92 -4.47
CA ALA A 34 -6.68 -23.15 -5.78
C ALA A 34 -5.82 -22.59 -6.93
N LEU A 35 -5.19 -21.43 -6.74
CA LEU A 35 -4.25 -20.87 -7.71
C LEU A 35 -3.01 -21.77 -7.88
N ALA A 36 -2.43 -22.27 -6.79
CA ALA A 36 -1.30 -23.19 -6.86
C ALA A 36 -1.66 -24.47 -7.64
N ASP A 37 -2.80 -25.08 -7.31
CA ASP A 37 -3.30 -26.29 -7.99
C ASP A 37 -3.53 -26.03 -9.50
N PHE A 38 -4.07 -24.85 -9.84
CA PHE A 38 -4.29 -24.45 -11.23
C PHE A 38 -2.98 -24.29 -12.01
N LEU A 39 -1.98 -23.63 -11.43
CA LEU A 39 -0.68 -23.43 -12.08
C LEU A 39 0.08 -24.75 -12.25
N GLU A 40 -0.03 -25.66 -11.28
CA GLU A 40 0.56 -27.00 -11.38
C GLU A 40 -0.08 -27.83 -12.51
N ALA A 41 -1.41 -27.77 -12.66
CA ALA A 41 -2.14 -28.48 -13.70
C ALA A 41 -1.97 -27.89 -15.12
N ASN A 42 -1.52 -26.64 -15.24
CA ASN A 42 -1.49 -25.90 -16.50
C ASN A 42 -0.10 -25.30 -16.78
N PRO A 43 0.92 -26.11 -17.13
CA PRO A 43 2.30 -25.63 -17.32
C PRO A 43 2.49 -24.65 -18.50
N GLY A 44 1.50 -24.52 -19.37
CA GLY A 44 1.49 -23.52 -20.45
C GLY A 44 1.09 -22.11 -19.97
N VAL A 45 0.58 -21.97 -18.75
CA VAL A 45 0.24 -20.66 -18.17
C VAL A 45 1.52 -20.03 -17.62
N PRO A 46 1.92 -18.84 -18.09
CA PRO A 46 3.11 -18.18 -17.58
C PRO A 46 2.88 -17.72 -16.14
N VAL A 47 3.96 -17.77 -15.35
CA VAL A 47 4.05 -17.14 -14.02
C VAL A 47 4.95 -15.92 -14.12
N ASP A 48 4.72 -14.92 -13.27
CA ASP A 48 5.62 -13.77 -13.20
C ASP A 48 7.02 -14.23 -12.76
N GLU A 49 8.02 -13.92 -13.60
CA GLU A 49 9.41 -14.24 -13.33
C GLU A 49 9.90 -13.51 -12.07
N TYR A 50 9.45 -12.28 -11.83
CA TYR A 50 9.90 -11.49 -10.68
C TYR A 50 9.14 -11.81 -9.40
N GLY A 51 8.12 -12.68 -9.50
CA GLY A 51 7.27 -13.07 -8.39
C GLY A 51 6.20 -12.04 -8.08
N GLU A 52 5.47 -12.28 -6.99
CA GLU A 52 4.30 -11.48 -6.63
C GLU A 52 4.35 -11.03 -5.17
N ARG A 53 3.77 -9.87 -4.86
CA ARG A 53 3.78 -9.30 -3.52
C ARG A 53 2.37 -9.14 -2.97
N TYR A 54 2.07 -9.93 -1.94
CA TYR A 54 0.83 -9.83 -1.18
C TYR A 54 0.92 -8.70 -0.15
N HIS A 55 0.41 -7.53 -0.50
CA HIS A 55 0.40 -6.35 0.35
C HIS A 55 -0.82 -6.30 1.29
N VAL A 56 -0.56 -6.06 2.57
CA VAL A 56 -1.56 -5.75 3.60
C VAL A 56 -1.28 -4.34 4.12
N PHE A 57 -2.16 -3.40 3.83
CA PHE A 57 -2.03 -2.02 4.31
C PHE A 57 -2.80 -1.82 5.60
N THR A 58 -2.13 -1.27 6.62
CA THR A 58 -2.79 -0.87 7.86
C THR A 58 -3.67 0.37 7.62
N ARG A 59 -4.74 0.52 8.40
CA ARG A 59 -5.74 1.61 8.21
C ARG A 59 -5.99 2.47 9.45
N ASP A 60 -5.34 2.15 10.56
CA ASP A 60 -5.51 2.85 11.83
C ASP A 60 -4.51 4.01 11.96
N SER A 61 -4.56 4.72 13.11
CA SER A 61 -3.60 5.75 13.47
C SER A 61 -2.15 5.28 13.31
N ASP A 62 -1.22 6.22 13.10
CA ASP A 62 0.20 5.90 12.93
C ASP A 62 0.74 5.01 14.07
N ALA A 63 0.41 5.34 15.33
CA ALA A 63 0.86 4.56 16.48
C ALA A 63 0.29 3.13 16.51
N SER A 64 -1.02 2.97 16.25
CA SER A 64 -1.66 1.66 16.20
C SER A 64 -1.15 0.81 15.03
N SER A 65 -0.96 1.45 13.87
CA SER A 65 -0.43 0.82 12.67
C SER A 65 1.00 0.33 12.85
N VAL A 66 1.86 1.12 13.50
CA VAL A 66 3.24 0.72 13.84
C VAL A 66 3.25 -0.50 14.74
N ALA A 67 2.46 -0.49 15.82
CA ALA A 67 2.37 -1.63 16.74
C ALA A 67 1.88 -2.90 16.03
N LEU A 68 0.95 -2.79 15.08
CA LEU A 68 0.47 -3.93 14.28
C LEU A 68 1.57 -4.47 13.35
N VAL A 69 2.37 -3.59 12.73
CA VAL A 69 3.52 -4.00 11.92
C VAL A 69 4.57 -4.70 12.79
N ASP A 70 4.88 -4.17 13.98
CA ASP A 70 5.85 -4.76 14.92
C ASP A 70 5.40 -6.16 15.38
N GLN A 71 4.14 -6.30 15.80
CA GLN A 71 3.55 -7.58 16.18
C GLN A 71 3.62 -8.59 15.02
N THR A 72 3.32 -8.14 13.80
CA THR A 72 3.37 -9.01 12.62
C THR A 72 4.82 -9.40 12.29
N ALA A 73 5.78 -8.49 12.46
CA ALA A 73 7.20 -8.76 12.27
C ALA A 73 7.69 -9.86 13.22
N GLU A 74 7.27 -9.80 14.49
CA GLU A 74 7.55 -10.83 15.49
C GLU A 74 6.97 -12.20 15.07
N LEU A 75 5.70 -12.24 14.65
CA LEU A 75 5.06 -13.48 14.16
C LEU A 75 5.74 -14.05 12.91
N LEU A 76 6.24 -13.18 12.04
CA LEU A 76 6.97 -13.57 10.83
C LEU A 76 8.43 -13.96 11.12
N GLY A 77 8.99 -13.53 12.25
CA GLY A 77 10.40 -13.70 12.59
C GLY A 77 11.32 -12.87 11.68
N VAL A 78 10.92 -11.64 11.36
CA VAL A 78 11.67 -10.73 10.48
C VAL A 78 11.85 -9.37 11.14
N GLU A 79 12.86 -8.63 10.70
CA GLU A 79 13.05 -7.24 11.12
C GLU A 79 12.15 -6.29 10.33
N VAL A 80 11.79 -5.19 10.97
CA VAL A 80 11.03 -4.11 10.33
C VAL A 80 11.97 -3.21 9.54
N THR A 81 11.53 -2.81 8.36
CA THR A 81 12.15 -1.74 7.57
C THR A 81 11.45 -0.42 7.88
N ASP A 82 12.20 0.54 8.43
CA ASP A 82 11.71 1.87 8.78
C ASP A 82 12.27 2.95 7.84
N ASP A 83 11.54 3.22 6.77
CA ASP A 83 11.88 4.27 5.81
C ASP A 83 11.20 5.61 6.16
N ARG A 84 10.48 5.72 7.29
CA ARG A 84 9.77 6.95 7.66
C ARG A 84 10.68 8.18 7.77
N PRO A 85 11.95 8.09 8.27
CA PRO A 85 12.85 9.23 8.32
C PRO A 85 13.13 9.87 6.96
N THR A 86 13.08 9.09 5.87
CA THR A 86 13.27 9.56 4.49
C THR A 86 11.95 9.81 3.76
N GLY A 87 10.81 9.71 4.45
CA GLY A 87 9.47 9.86 3.87
C GLY A 87 8.93 8.59 3.20
N GLY A 88 9.48 7.43 3.52
CA GLY A 88 9.01 6.12 3.07
C GLY A 88 7.98 5.47 4.01
N HIS A 89 7.91 4.14 3.98
CA HIS A 89 6.92 3.34 4.69
C HIS A 89 7.53 2.63 5.90
N TYR A 90 6.65 2.10 6.77
CA TYR A 90 7.05 1.21 7.85
C TYR A 90 6.55 -0.20 7.54
N THR A 91 7.45 -1.14 7.30
CA THR A 91 7.11 -2.40 6.62
C THR A 91 7.76 -3.61 7.25
N ALA A 92 7.00 -4.70 7.43
CA ALA A 92 7.56 -6.02 7.72
C ALA A 92 7.30 -6.96 6.53
N THR A 93 8.34 -7.66 6.07
CA THR A 93 8.31 -8.46 4.84
C THR A 93 8.84 -9.86 5.08
N LYS A 94 8.12 -10.89 4.61
CA LYS A 94 8.62 -12.28 4.57
C LYS A 94 8.41 -12.89 3.20
N ARG A 95 9.44 -13.57 2.69
CA ARG A 95 9.43 -14.21 1.37
C ARG A 95 9.25 -15.73 1.48
N PHE A 96 8.35 -16.27 0.67
CA PHE A 96 8.07 -17.69 0.46
C PHE A 96 8.32 -18.05 -1.01
N GLY A 97 9.56 -18.44 -1.34
CA GLY A 97 9.95 -18.63 -2.74
C GLY A 97 9.86 -17.31 -3.53
N ARG A 98 9.02 -17.27 -4.57
CA ARG A 98 8.75 -16.06 -5.38
C ARG A 98 7.56 -15.23 -4.87
N ILE A 99 6.86 -15.67 -3.82
CA ILE A 99 5.75 -14.93 -3.23
C ILE A 99 6.23 -14.19 -1.99
N THR A 100 5.92 -12.90 -1.89
CA THR A 100 6.32 -12.07 -0.75
C THR A 100 5.09 -11.57 0.00
N TYR A 101 5.00 -11.86 1.30
CA TYR A 101 4.03 -11.23 2.19
C TYR A 101 4.62 -9.93 2.74
N ALA A 102 3.85 -8.84 2.70
CA ALA A 102 4.27 -7.56 3.24
C ALA A 102 3.11 -6.86 3.96
N ILE A 103 3.29 -6.56 5.24
CA ILE A 103 2.43 -5.61 5.95
C ILE A 103 3.08 -4.23 5.90
N VAL A 104 2.32 -3.22 5.48
CA VAL A 104 2.82 -1.87 5.17
C VAL A 104 1.97 -0.86 5.91
N HIS A 105 2.63 0.00 6.69
CA HIS A 105 2.06 1.23 7.20
C HIS A 105 2.60 2.43 6.40
N ILE A 106 1.68 3.22 5.85
CA ILE A 106 1.98 4.48 5.17
C ILE A 106 1.64 5.62 6.15
N PRO A 107 2.63 6.41 6.62
CA PRO A 107 2.39 7.49 7.56
C PRO A 107 1.37 8.52 7.04
N GLU A 108 0.55 9.09 7.93
CA GLU A 108 -0.47 10.07 7.56
C GLU A 108 0.11 11.27 6.79
N ARG A 109 1.32 11.73 7.19
CA ARG A 109 2.04 12.79 6.49
C ARG A 109 2.22 12.48 5.00
N ASN A 110 2.57 11.24 4.67
CA ASN A 110 2.81 10.82 3.30
C ASN A 110 1.50 10.75 2.51
N GLN A 111 0.43 10.27 3.15
CA GLN A 111 -0.91 10.26 2.55
C GLN A 111 -1.36 11.69 2.21
N ARG A 112 -1.19 12.65 3.13
CA ARG A 112 -1.50 14.07 2.90
C ARG A 112 -0.64 14.67 1.79
N GLN A 113 0.64 14.32 1.71
CA GLN A 113 1.50 14.78 0.63
C GLN A 113 1.05 14.23 -0.73
N ALA A 114 0.66 12.95 -0.80
CA ALA A 114 0.13 12.34 -2.02
C ALA A 114 -1.16 13.03 -2.47
N LEU A 115 -2.11 13.24 -1.54
CA LEU A 115 -3.36 13.96 -1.81
C LEU A 115 -3.11 15.39 -2.30
N ALA A 116 -2.16 16.11 -1.69
CA ALA A 116 -1.78 17.44 -2.13
C ALA A 116 -1.15 17.40 -3.53
N ARG A 117 -0.26 16.45 -3.81
CA ARG A 117 0.33 16.28 -5.15
C ARG A 117 -0.75 16.03 -6.19
N ASP A 118 -1.66 15.10 -5.93
CA ASP A 118 -2.73 14.72 -6.86
C ASP A 118 -3.67 15.90 -7.15
N SER A 119 -3.95 16.76 -6.16
CA SER A 119 -4.79 17.95 -6.35
C SER A 119 -4.14 19.01 -7.24
N TYR A 120 -2.80 19.10 -7.30
CA TYR A 120 -2.09 20.03 -8.18
C TYR A 120 -1.83 19.49 -9.59
N CYS A 121 -1.72 18.17 -9.76
CA CYS A 121 -1.31 17.54 -11.03
C CYS A 121 -2.22 17.84 -12.23
N ARG A 122 -3.45 18.30 -12.03
CA ARG A 122 -4.41 18.60 -13.11
C ARG A 122 -4.84 20.07 -13.20
N ASN A 123 -4.18 20.97 -12.48
CA ASN A 123 -4.59 22.38 -12.46
C ASN A 123 -3.93 23.26 -13.54
N ILE A 124 -2.94 22.76 -14.29
CA ILE A 124 -2.32 23.51 -15.39
C ILE A 124 -2.90 23.00 -16.72
N VAL A 125 -3.71 23.83 -17.36
CA VAL A 125 -4.14 23.67 -18.76
C VAL A 125 -3.30 24.64 -19.59
N LEU A 126 -2.48 24.11 -20.49
CA LEU A 126 -1.79 24.94 -21.48
C LEU A 126 -2.82 25.34 -22.52
N ASP A 127 -3.02 26.65 -22.68
CA ASP A 127 -3.82 27.17 -23.77
C ASP A 127 -3.10 26.80 -25.08
N THR A 128 -3.71 25.89 -25.85
CA THR A 128 -3.08 25.30 -27.05
C THR A 128 -3.47 26.08 -28.32
N ASP A 129 -4.19 27.20 -28.19
CA ASP A 129 -4.79 27.91 -29.32
C ASP A 129 -4.09 29.24 -29.68
N HIS A 130 -2.80 29.41 -29.36
CA HIS A 130 -2.09 30.66 -29.66
C HIS A 130 -1.10 30.57 -30.82
N ASP A 131 -1.46 29.94 -31.94
CA ASP A 131 -0.62 29.94 -33.15
C ASP A 131 -1.38 29.67 -34.47
N GLN A 132 -2.62 30.13 -34.66
CA GLN A 132 -3.21 30.24 -36.01
C GLN A 132 -4.10 31.49 -36.08
N ASP A 133 -3.70 32.45 -36.93
CA ASP A 133 -4.54 33.40 -37.69
C ASP A 133 -4.04 34.86 -37.66
N GLU A 134 -2.84 35.10 -38.21
CA GLU A 134 -2.57 36.36 -38.93
C GLU A 134 -2.42 36.06 -40.42
N ASN A 135 -3.53 35.74 -41.10
CA ASN A 135 -3.60 35.85 -42.54
C ASN A 135 -5.03 36.17 -42.99
N GLY A 136 -5.32 37.43 -43.30
CA GLY A 136 -6.58 37.81 -43.92
C GLY A 136 -6.99 39.26 -43.68
N GLY A 137 -6.57 40.16 -44.56
CA GLY A 137 -6.99 41.56 -44.53
C GLY A 137 -6.65 42.34 -45.80
N GLU A 138 -6.81 41.73 -46.98
CA GLU A 138 -7.08 42.51 -48.20
C GLU A 138 -8.53 43.00 -48.14
N ASP A 139 -8.75 44.31 -48.03
CA ASP A 139 -9.96 44.94 -48.56
C ASP A 139 -9.61 46.30 -49.19
N ALA A 140 -10.14 46.49 -50.39
CA ALA A 140 -9.88 47.60 -51.29
C ALA A 140 -10.95 48.67 -51.16
N GLY A 141 -10.55 49.95 -51.08
CA GLY A 141 -11.44 51.10 -51.19
C GLY A 141 -10.77 52.24 -51.96
N ARG A 142 -11.30 52.58 -53.14
CA ARG A 142 -10.77 53.54 -54.13
C ARG A 142 -11.51 54.90 -54.06
N ALA A 143 -10.81 55.94 -54.55
CA ALA A 143 -11.24 57.28 -55.01
C ALA A 143 -11.16 58.41 -53.97
N ALA A 144 -10.65 59.61 -54.27
CA ALA A 144 -10.37 60.29 -55.54
C ALA A 144 -9.08 61.13 -55.48
#